data_AF-A0AAW0W0Y1-F1
#
_entry.id   AF-A0AAW0W0Y1-F1
#
_cell.length_a   1.000
_cell.length_b   1.000
_cell.length_c   1.000
_cell.angle_alpha   90.00
_cell.angle_beta   90.00
_cell.angle_gamma   90.00
#
_symmetry.space_group_name_H-M   'P 1'
#
loop_
_entity.id
_entity.type
_entity.pdbx_description
1 polymer ?
#
loop_
_entity_poly.entity_id
_entity_poly.type
_entity_poly.pdbx_seq_one_letter_code
_entity_poly.pdbx_strand_id
1 'polypeptide(L)'
;PRDTTNTFYQINDLSACTSYLITVTSVYDNEQFQAFTSATTDLTVPLPPQNCELSKITKTTMDVQWTDTVRECRITDHLISWSWDVLWSDEQGSNETFSNSNTIKLTNFKPYTNVTVNVAAGSSAGYGAPTTCWNVTLQDVPGAPVITSIEY
;
A
#
# COMPACT_ATOMS: atom_id res chain seq x y z
N PRO A 1 10.39 45.74 -20.61
CA PRO A 1 9.09 45.54 -19.92
C PRO A 1 8.19 44.61 -20.75
N ARG A 2 7.93 43.39 -20.27
CA ARG A 2 6.92 42.53 -20.90
C ARG A 2 5.59 42.88 -20.28
N ASP A 3 4.83 43.75 -20.95
CA ASP A 3 3.41 43.93 -20.67
C ASP A 3 2.69 42.62 -20.95
N THR A 4 2.09 42.02 -19.93
CA THR A 4 1.17 40.89 -20.07
C THR A 4 -0.20 41.33 -19.58
N THR A 5 -1.16 41.48 -20.49
CA THR A 5 -2.57 41.76 -20.20
C THR A 5 -3.37 40.50 -19.79
N ASN A 6 -2.69 39.36 -19.65
CA ASN A 6 -3.34 38.12 -19.23
C ASN A 6 -3.64 38.14 -17.73
N THR A 7 -4.91 37.94 -17.40
CA THR A 7 -5.41 37.83 -16.02
C THR A 7 -5.55 36.37 -15.55
N PHE A 8 -5.09 35.40 -16.35
CA PHE A 8 -5.16 33.98 -16.05
C PHE A 8 -3.79 33.31 -16.22
N TYR A 9 -3.50 32.36 -15.34
CA TYR A 9 -2.31 31.49 -15.41
C TYR A 9 -2.67 30.13 -14.84
N GLN A 10 -2.29 29.06 -15.54
CA GLN A 10 -2.49 27.69 -15.07
C GLN A 10 -1.20 27.17 -14.42
N ILE A 11 -1.30 26.81 -13.14
CA ILE A 11 -0.20 26.19 -12.40
C ILE A 11 -0.33 24.67 -12.59
N ASN A 12 0.71 24.03 -13.10
CA ASN A 12 0.76 22.59 -13.32
C ASN A 12 1.68 21.92 -12.29
N ASP A 13 1.70 20.59 -12.28
CA ASP A 13 2.58 19.76 -11.45
C ASP A 13 2.42 20.00 -9.93
N LEU A 14 1.19 20.31 -9.51
CA LEU A 14 0.82 20.39 -8.09
C LEU A 14 0.60 19.00 -7.50
N SER A 15 1.03 18.81 -6.25
CA SER A 15 0.75 17.59 -5.49
C SER A 15 -0.71 17.57 -5.07
N ALA A 16 -1.38 16.44 -5.26
CA ALA A 16 -2.75 16.22 -4.79
C ALA A 16 -2.85 16.33 -3.26
N CYS A 17 -4.08 16.50 -2.75
CA CYS A 17 -4.36 16.66 -1.31
C CYS A 17 -3.51 17.74 -0.59
N THR A 18 -2.94 18.70 -1.32
CA THR A 18 -2.03 19.71 -0.78
C THR A 18 -2.65 21.09 -0.88
N SER A 19 -2.56 21.87 0.22
CA SER A 19 -2.97 23.27 0.24
C SER A 19 -1.82 24.16 -0.18
N TYR A 20 -2.04 24.96 -1.22
CA TYR A 20 -1.07 25.92 -1.75
C TYR A 20 -1.51 27.35 -1.42
N LEU A 21 -0.56 28.16 -0.96
CA LEU A 21 -0.71 29.60 -0.86
C LEU A 21 -0.26 30.22 -2.19
N ILE A 22 -1.18 30.90 -2.87
CA ILE A 22 -0.97 31.53 -4.16
C ILE A 22 -0.82 33.03 -3.92
N THR A 23 0.29 33.60 -4.40
CA THR A 23 0.57 35.03 -4.33
C THR A 23 0.60 35.61 -5.73
N VAL A 24 -0.18 36.66 -5.96
CA VAL A 24 -0.17 37.44 -7.21
C VAL A 24 0.40 38.81 -6.88
N THR A 25 1.48 39.18 -7.58
CA THR A 25 2.08 40.51 -7.45
C THR A 25 1.82 41.29 -8.74
N SER A 26 1.15 42.42 -8.65
CA SER A 26 1.09 43.39 -9.74
C SER A 26 2.20 44.44 -9.56
N VAL A 27 2.77 44.87 -10.68
CA VAL A 27 3.83 45.87 -10.71
C VAL A 27 3.35 47.02 -11.59
N TYR A 28 3.40 48.24 -11.07
CA TYR A 28 3.06 49.46 -11.80
C TYR A 28 4.14 50.52 -11.52
N ASP A 29 4.87 50.92 -12.56
CA ASP A 29 6.09 51.74 -12.46
C ASP A 29 7.08 51.16 -11.43
N ASN A 30 7.31 51.83 -10.30
CA ASN A 30 8.19 51.38 -9.21
C ASN A 30 7.43 50.84 -7.98
N GLU A 31 6.11 50.68 -8.09
CA GLU A 31 5.25 50.20 -7.02
C GLU A 31 4.83 48.73 -7.25
N GLN A 32 4.67 47.98 -6.16
CA GLN A 32 4.20 46.59 -6.19
C GLN A 32 3.02 46.42 -5.25
N PHE A 33 2.00 45.71 -5.71
CA PHE A 33 0.85 45.34 -4.90
C PHE A 33 0.71 43.82 -4.89
N GLN A 34 0.49 43.25 -3.70
CA GLN A 34 0.35 41.81 -3.53
C GLN A 34 -1.06 41.44 -3.09
N ALA A 35 -1.60 40.40 -3.70
CA ALA A 35 -2.80 39.72 -3.25
C ALA A 35 -2.46 38.25 -3.00
N PHE A 36 -3.11 37.68 -1.98
CA PHE A 36 -2.90 36.29 -1.58
C PHE A 36 -4.25 35.57 -1.61
N THR A 37 -4.21 34.29 -1.98
CA THR A 37 -5.33 33.36 -1.84
C THR A 37 -4.79 31.97 -1.57
N SER A 38 -5.62 31.07 -1.06
CA SER A 38 -5.26 29.66 -0.92
C SER A 38 -6.20 28.78 -1.73
N ALA A 39 -5.65 27.69 -2.25
CA ALA A 39 -6.41 26.65 -2.93
C ALA A 39 -5.87 25.28 -2.50
N THR A 40 -6.76 24.32 -2.37
CA THR A 40 -6.40 22.92 -2.10
C THR A 40 -6.69 22.12 -3.35
N THR A 41 -5.70 21.35 -3.80
CA THR A 41 -5.84 20.43 -4.94
C THR A 41 -6.81 19.30 -4.62
N ASP A 42 -7.38 18.68 -5.64
CA ASP A 42 -8.31 17.56 -5.51
C ASP A 42 -7.72 16.37 -4.72
N LEU A 43 -8.64 15.54 -4.22
CA LEU A 43 -8.29 14.27 -3.59
C LEU A 43 -7.86 13.25 -4.64
N THR A 44 -6.90 12.40 -4.30
CA THR A 44 -6.51 11.24 -5.10
C THR A 44 -6.36 9.99 -4.22
N VAL A 45 -6.36 8.83 -4.85
CA VAL A 45 -5.98 7.59 -4.18
C VAL A 45 -4.48 7.62 -3.85
N PRO A 46 -4.03 7.04 -2.72
CA PRO A 46 -2.61 7.03 -2.37
C PRO A 46 -1.74 6.26 -3.37
N LEU A 47 -0.45 6.58 -3.38
CA LEU A 47 0.55 5.74 -4.05
C LEU A 47 0.65 4.34 -3.39
N PRO A 48 1.15 3.33 -4.12
CA PRO A 48 1.34 2.00 -3.58
C PRO A 48 2.26 2.00 -2.35
N PRO A 49 1.92 1.25 -1.28
CA PRO A 49 2.83 1.00 -0.17
C PRO A 49 4.17 0.45 -0.66
N GLN A 50 5.25 0.70 0.05
CA GLN A 50 6.58 0.19 -0.27
C GLN A 50 7.02 -0.89 0.72
N ASN A 51 8.09 -1.62 0.36
CA ASN A 51 8.74 -2.59 1.25
C ASN A 51 7.77 -3.65 1.84
N CYS A 52 6.84 -4.18 1.02
CA CYS A 52 6.01 -5.32 1.41
C CYS A 52 6.91 -6.52 1.67
N GLU A 53 6.89 -7.03 2.90
CA GLU A 53 7.72 -8.16 3.32
C GLU A 53 6.92 -9.14 4.17
N LEU A 54 7.21 -10.43 3.98
CA LEU A 54 6.70 -11.52 4.79
C LEU A 54 7.81 -12.03 5.73
N SER A 55 7.54 -12.02 7.03
CA SER A 55 8.49 -12.40 8.08
C SER A 55 7.85 -13.33 9.11
N LYS A 56 8.64 -13.80 10.09
CA LYS A 56 8.22 -14.75 11.15
C LYS A 56 7.41 -15.95 10.61
N ILE A 57 7.93 -16.54 9.53
CA ILE A 57 7.25 -17.60 8.79
C ILE A 57 7.32 -18.90 9.58
N THR A 58 6.15 -19.50 9.82
CA THR A 58 6.00 -20.83 10.41
C THR A 58 5.27 -21.74 9.42
N LYS A 59 4.95 -22.96 9.85
CA LYS A 59 4.15 -23.89 9.03
C LYS A 59 2.68 -23.48 8.90
N THR A 60 2.18 -22.58 9.75
CA THR A 60 0.76 -22.16 9.74
C THR A 60 0.55 -20.64 9.77
N THR A 61 1.61 -19.84 9.92
CA THR A 61 1.50 -18.38 10.09
C THR A 61 2.63 -17.62 9.40
N MET A 62 2.40 -16.35 9.10
CA MET A 62 3.42 -15.38 8.70
C MET A 62 2.98 -13.97 9.08
N ASP A 63 3.93 -13.08 9.35
CA ASP A 63 3.69 -11.66 9.58
C ASP A 63 3.92 -10.91 8.27
N VAL A 64 3.01 -10.00 7.91
CA VAL A 64 3.13 -9.08 6.77
C VAL A 64 3.48 -7.69 7.31
N GLN A 65 4.40 -7.00 6.65
CA GLN A 65 4.75 -5.62 6.96
C GLN A 65 4.95 -4.82 5.67
N TRP A 66 4.65 -3.51 5.72
CA TRP A 66 4.88 -2.58 4.62
C TRP A 66 5.14 -1.16 5.17
N THR A 67 5.46 -0.23 4.29
CA THR A 67 5.69 1.19 4.63
C THR A 67 4.90 2.11 3.71
N ASP A 68 4.27 3.12 4.27
CA ASP A 68 3.47 4.08 3.49
C ASP A 68 4.32 5.10 2.75
N THR A 69 3.86 5.46 1.56
CA THR A 69 4.38 6.62 0.82
C THR A 69 3.68 7.88 1.32
N VAL A 70 4.38 8.71 2.08
CA VAL A 70 3.85 9.93 2.72
C VAL A 70 3.57 11.08 1.72
N ARG A 71 3.57 10.80 0.42
CA ARG A 71 3.37 11.81 -0.63
C ARG A 71 1.95 11.66 -1.14
N GLU A 72 1.23 12.78 -1.24
CA GLU A 72 -0.16 12.93 -1.71
C GLU A 72 -1.19 13.00 -0.59
N CYS A 73 -1.95 11.93 -0.34
CA CYS A 73 -3.12 11.99 0.51
C CYS A 73 -2.92 11.31 1.86
N ARG A 74 -3.63 11.79 2.88
CA ARG A 74 -3.66 11.12 4.18
C ARG A 74 -4.25 9.71 4.01
N ILE A 75 -3.44 8.71 4.34
CA ILE A 75 -3.87 7.31 4.37
C ILE A 75 -4.78 7.10 5.59
N THR A 76 -5.91 6.45 5.37
CA THR A 76 -6.90 6.12 6.40
C THR A 76 -6.78 4.68 6.89
N ASP A 77 -6.48 3.76 5.99
CA ASP A 77 -6.46 2.32 6.19
C ASP A 77 -5.79 1.63 5.00
N HIS A 78 -5.73 0.30 5.07
CA HIS A 78 -5.17 -0.56 4.03
C HIS A 78 -6.13 -1.69 3.72
N LEU A 79 -6.29 -1.99 2.43
CA LEU A 79 -6.88 -3.22 1.94
C LEU A 79 -5.76 -4.24 1.74
N ILE A 80 -5.84 -5.37 2.43
CA ILE A 80 -4.90 -6.48 2.29
C ILE A 80 -5.64 -7.69 1.76
N SER A 81 -5.24 -8.18 0.59
CA SER A 81 -5.75 -9.44 0.03
C SER A 81 -4.61 -10.43 -0.12
N TRP A 82 -4.90 -11.70 0.09
CA TRP A 82 -3.91 -12.74 -0.13
C TRP A 82 -4.54 -14.00 -0.72
N SER A 83 -3.77 -14.67 -1.55
CA SER A 83 -4.08 -16.00 -2.08
C SER A 83 -3.06 -17.01 -1.57
N TRP A 84 -3.50 -18.25 -1.42
CA TRP A 84 -2.64 -19.35 -1.03
C TRP A 84 -2.88 -20.59 -1.88
N ASP A 85 -1.82 -21.36 -2.09
CA ASP A 85 -1.79 -22.61 -2.84
C ASP A 85 -0.94 -23.64 -2.09
N VAL A 86 -1.56 -24.73 -1.66
CA VAL A 86 -0.91 -25.78 -0.88
C VAL A 86 -0.15 -26.69 -1.84
N LEU A 87 1.18 -26.63 -1.85
CA LEU A 87 2.01 -27.18 -2.93
C LEU A 87 2.03 -28.72 -3.04
N TRP A 88 1.35 -29.42 -2.14
CA TRP A 88 1.26 -30.89 -2.10
C TRP A 88 -0.18 -31.41 -2.22
N SER A 89 -1.17 -30.54 -2.45
CA SER A 89 -2.57 -30.90 -2.64
C SER A 89 -3.29 -29.90 -3.56
N ASP A 90 -4.49 -30.21 -4.04
CA ASP A 90 -5.28 -29.26 -4.85
C ASP A 90 -6.00 -28.18 -4.02
N GLU A 91 -5.52 -27.89 -2.81
CA GLU A 91 -6.14 -26.91 -1.91
C GLU A 91 -5.56 -25.52 -2.14
N GLN A 92 -6.45 -24.58 -2.45
CA GLN A 92 -6.13 -23.19 -2.66
C GLN A 92 -7.24 -22.30 -2.12
N GLY A 93 -6.94 -21.03 -1.92
CA GLY A 93 -7.95 -20.07 -1.51
C GLY A 93 -7.45 -18.64 -1.56
N SER A 94 -8.33 -17.72 -1.18
CA SER A 94 -8.02 -16.31 -1.05
C SER A 94 -8.87 -15.69 0.04
N ASN A 95 -8.33 -14.66 0.68
CA ASN A 95 -9.02 -13.87 1.69
C ASN A 95 -8.64 -12.40 1.53
N GLU A 96 -9.39 -11.54 2.20
CA GLU A 96 -9.11 -10.12 2.31
C GLU A 96 -9.42 -9.61 3.72
N THR A 97 -8.77 -8.51 4.09
CA THR A 97 -9.02 -7.81 5.35
C THR A 97 -8.61 -6.35 5.24
N PHE A 98 -8.99 -5.57 6.25
CA PHE A 98 -8.64 -4.17 6.37
C PHE A 98 -7.79 -3.93 7.62
N SER A 99 -6.82 -3.03 7.54
CA SER A 99 -5.97 -2.68 8.67
C SER A 99 -5.63 -1.19 8.70
N ASN A 100 -5.74 -0.59 9.89
CA ASN A 100 -5.26 0.77 10.17
C ASN A 100 -3.77 0.78 10.61
N SER A 101 -3.12 -0.38 10.58
CA SER A 101 -1.71 -0.58 10.92
C SER A 101 -0.95 -1.08 9.71
N ASN A 102 0.35 -0.78 9.64
CA ASN A 102 1.25 -1.23 8.57
C ASN A 102 1.75 -2.68 8.74
N THR A 103 1.08 -3.47 9.57
CA THR A 103 1.40 -4.88 9.78
C THR A 103 0.15 -5.68 10.11
N ILE A 104 0.12 -6.94 9.65
CA ILE A 104 -0.87 -7.94 10.01
C ILE A 104 -0.22 -9.31 10.19
N LYS A 105 -0.87 -10.20 10.93
CA LYS A 105 -0.49 -11.60 11.01
C LYS A 105 -1.49 -12.46 10.25
N LEU A 106 -1.00 -13.22 9.29
CA LEU A 106 -1.76 -14.24 8.58
C LEU A 106 -1.60 -15.59 9.28
N THR A 107 -2.69 -16.34 9.40
CA THR A 107 -2.75 -17.59 10.17
C THR A 107 -3.55 -18.67 9.43
N ASN A 108 -3.56 -19.88 9.99
CA ASN A 108 -4.35 -21.02 9.52
C ASN A 108 -3.92 -21.56 8.14
N PHE A 109 -2.67 -21.37 7.76
CA PHE A 109 -2.11 -22.04 6.58
C PHE A 109 -1.78 -23.50 6.88
N LYS A 110 -1.74 -24.31 5.81
CA LYS A 110 -1.11 -25.63 5.85
C LYS A 110 0.41 -25.50 5.69
N PRO A 111 1.20 -26.50 6.14
CA PRO A 111 2.62 -26.55 5.84
C PRO A 111 2.87 -26.57 4.33
N TYR A 112 3.99 -25.99 3.90
CA TYR A 112 4.41 -25.95 2.49
C TYR A 112 3.34 -25.37 1.54
N THR A 113 2.88 -24.18 1.88
CA THR A 113 1.86 -23.42 1.16
C THR A 113 2.49 -22.15 0.60
N ASN A 114 2.36 -21.93 -0.71
CA ASN A 114 2.74 -20.67 -1.35
C ASN A 114 1.68 -19.60 -1.05
N VAL A 115 2.10 -18.43 -0.59
CA VAL A 115 1.21 -17.33 -0.22
C VAL A 115 1.65 -16.06 -0.93
N THR A 116 0.72 -15.43 -1.65
CA THR A 116 0.91 -14.14 -2.30
C THR A 116 0.00 -13.11 -1.65
N VAL A 117 0.56 -11.98 -1.21
CA VAL A 117 -0.15 -10.90 -0.52
C VAL A 117 -0.08 -9.62 -1.35
N ASN A 118 -1.19 -8.90 -1.45
CA ASN A 118 -1.32 -7.60 -2.05
C ASN A 118 -1.79 -6.59 -0.98
N VAL A 119 -1.14 -5.44 -0.91
CA VAL A 119 -1.46 -4.37 0.04
C VAL A 119 -1.70 -3.08 -0.73
N ALA A 120 -2.89 -2.48 -0.58
CA ALA A 120 -3.23 -1.18 -1.14
C ALA A 120 -3.56 -0.19 -0.02
N ALA A 121 -3.02 1.04 -0.11
CA ALA A 121 -3.34 2.12 0.82
C ALA A 121 -4.65 2.83 0.39
N GLY A 122 -5.48 3.18 1.38
CA GLY A 122 -6.76 3.86 1.20
C GLY A 122 -6.74 5.32 1.64
N SER A 123 -7.42 6.18 0.89
CA SER A 123 -7.81 7.54 1.32
C SER A 123 -9.32 7.73 1.15
N SER A 124 -9.83 8.93 1.47
CA SER A 124 -11.22 9.30 1.16
C SER A 124 -11.59 9.25 -0.33
N ALA A 125 -10.62 9.18 -1.24
CA ALA A 125 -10.86 9.00 -2.67
C ALA A 125 -10.97 7.53 -3.10
N GLY A 126 -10.58 6.59 -2.23
CA GLY A 126 -10.53 5.15 -2.50
C GLY A 126 -9.14 4.54 -2.30
N TYR A 127 -8.96 3.31 -2.77
CA TYR A 127 -7.70 2.57 -2.65
C TYR A 127 -6.81 2.75 -3.88
N GLY A 128 -5.52 2.95 -3.62
CA GLY A 128 -4.48 3.04 -4.63
C GLY A 128 -4.14 1.71 -5.29
N ALA A 129 -3.14 1.73 -6.16
CA ALA A 129 -2.57 0.51 -6.70
C ALA A 129 -1.88 -0.30 -5.59
N PRO A 130 -1.96 -1.66 -5.62
CA PRO A 130 -1.37 -2.48 -4.59
C PRO A 130 0.11 -2.73 -4.81
N THR A 131 0.80 -3.07 -3.73
CA THR A 131 2.13 -3.69 -3.75
C THR A 131 2.05 -5.15 -3.35
N THR A 132 2.79 -6.00 -4.05
CA THR A 132 2.75 -7.46 -3.88
C THR A 132 4.01 -7.98 -3.21
N CYS A 133 3.85 -8.90 -2.25
CA CYS A 133 4.92 -9.72 -1.73
C CYS A 133 4.47 -11.18 -1.57
N TRP A 134 5.41 -12.13 -1.55
CA TRP A 134 5.09 -13.55 -1.52
C TRP A 134 6.14 -14.36 -0.75
N ASN A 135 5.73 -15.50 -0.19
CA ASN A 135 6.61 -16.45 0.48
C ASN A 135 5.94 -17.82 0.63
N VAL A 136 6.66 -18.82 1.13
CA VAL A 136 6.17 -20.18 1.34
C VAL A 136 6.24 -20.53 2.82
N THR A 137 5.17 -21.12 3.37
CA THR A 137 5.18 -21.61 4.77
C THR A 137 6.16 -22.77 4.93
N LEU A 138 6.69 -22.93 6.15
CA LEU A 138 7.64 -24.00 6.43
C LEU A 138 6.99 -25.38 6.21
N GLN A 139 7.81 -26.34 5.78
CA GLN A 139 7.41 -27.75 5.69
C GLN A 139 7.17 -28.32 7.09
N ASP A 140 6.35 -29.37 7.17
CA ASP A 140 6.29 -30.19 8.38
C ASP A 140 7.41 -31.22 8.36
N VAL A 141 7.88 -31.62 9.55
CA VAL A 141 8.83 -32.73 9.65
C VAL A 141 8.09 -34.05 9.40
N PRO A 142 8.63 -34.97 8.58
CA PRO A 142 8.04 -36.30 8.44
C PRO A 142 7.90 -36.97 9.82
N GLY A 143 6.69 -37.39 10.17
CA GLY A 143 6.47 -38.20 11.37
C GLY A 143 7.32 -39.46 11.30
N ALA A 144 7.90 -39.88 12.43
CA ALA A 144 8.73 -41.08 12.48
C ALA A 144 7.94 -42.28 11.90
N PRO A 145 8.56 -43.11 11.04
CA PRO A 145 7.87 -44.26 10.49
C PRO A 145 7.43 -45.17 11.64
N VAL A 146 6.13 -45.46 11.69
CA VAL A 146 5.60 -46.46 12.62
C VAL A 146 5.86 -47.83 11.98
N ILE A 147 6.74 -48.64 12.56
CA ILE A 147 6.94 -50.03 12.13
C ILE A 147 5.74 -50.83 12.63
N THR A 148 4.83 -51.22 11.73
CA THR A 148 3.61 -51.99 12.06
C THR A 148 3.66 -53.48 11.71
N SER A 149 4.80 -54.03 11.30
CA SER A 149 4.91 -55.49 11.16
C SER A 149 6.29 -56.01 11.53
N ILE A 150 6.32 -56.86 12.55
CA ILE A 150 7.31 -57.91 12.70
C ILE A 150 6.56 -59.17 12.31
N GLU A 151 6.77 -59.68 11.09
CA GLU A 151 6.35 -61.04 10.76
C GLU A 151 7.29 -62.00 11.50
N TYR A 152 6.70 -62.93 12.25
CA TYR A 152 7.38 -64.03 12.95
C TYR A 152 7.43 -65.27 12.07
#